data_AF-A0A7Y3FX29-F1
#
_entry.id   AF-A0A7Y3FX29-F1
#
_cell.length_a   1.000
_cell.length_b   1.000
_cell.length_c   1.000
_cell.angle_alpha   90.00
_cell.angle_beta   90.00
_cell.angle_gamma   90.00
#
_symmetry.space_group_name_H-M   'P 1'
#
loop_
_entity.id
_entity.type
_entity.pdbx_description
1 polymer ?
#
loop_
_entity_poly.entity_id
_entity_poly.type
_entity_poly.pdbx_seq_one_letter_code
_entity_poly.pdbx_strand_id
1 'polypeptide(L)'
;MNLLIIGSKGQLGSELVRACKTSDFPFLAVDLPEFNITDLSCIENTIADFNPSIIINASAYTNVDDAETNPDIAFSVNRDGPANLATCCHKKMIPTIHISTDYVFDGSSDRPYVETDPVSPLGVYGKSKEQGESRLRFILNQHIILRTSWLYGKNGNNFVKTMLRYGNEKEILKVVSDQYGC
;
A
#
# COMPACT_ATOMS: atom_id res chain seq x y z
N MET A 1 -8.85 5.05 21.35
CA MET A 1 -7.78 4.85 20.34
C MET A 1 -8.33 5.35 19.02
N ASN A 2 -7.72 6.38 18.44
CA ASN A 2 -8.21 7.00 17.20
C ASN A 2 -7.39 6.45 16.02
N LEU A 3 -8.07 5.90 15.00
CA LEU A 3 -7.42 5.30 13.84
C LEU A 3 -7.49 6.23 12.62
N LEU A 4 -6.37 6.53 11.97
CA LEU A 4 -6.36 7.18 10.66
C LEU A 4 -6.09 6.15 9.56
N ILE A 5 -6.96 6.06 8.57
CA ILE A 5 -6.84 5.18 7.39
C ILE A 5 -6.56 6.05 6.17
N ILE A 6 -5.39 5.89 5.56
CA ILE A 6 -4.99 6.59 4.33
C ILE A 6 -5.16 5.65 3.13
N GLY A 7 -5.71 6.16 2.02
CA GLY A 7 -6.03 5.35 0.84
C GLY A 7 -7.35 4.60 0.96
N SER A 8 -8.32 5.23 1.65
CA SER A 8 -9.60 4.62 2.04
C SER A 8 -10.56 4.23 0.90
N LYS A 9 -10.42 4.80 -0.29
CA LYS A 9 -11.19 4.49 -1.50
C LYS A 9 -10.57 3.33 -2.30
N GLY A 10 -9.35 2.90 -1.96
CA GLY A 10 -8.69 1.72 -2.55
C GLY A 10 -9.29 0.38 -2.07
N GLN A 11 -8.86 -0.73 -2.67
CA GLN A 11 -9.41 -2.07 -2.36
C GLN A 11 -9.33 -2.40 -0.87
N LEU A 12 -8.12 -2.38 -0.31
CA LEU A 12 -7.89 -2.66 1.11
C LEU A 12 -8.48 -1.56 2.00
N GLY A 13 -8.26 -0.29 1.65
CA GLY A 13 -8.77 0.85 2.43
C GLY A 13 -10.28 0.80 2.62
N SER A 14 -11.04 0.45 1.58
CA SER A 14 -12.50 0.36 1.68
C SER A 14 -12.96 -0.80 2.57
N GLU A 15 -12.25 -1.93 2.56
CA GLU A 15 -12.53 -3.05 3.46
C GLU A 15 -12.14 -2.73 4.91
N LEU A 16 -11.04 -2.00 5.14
CA LEU A 16 -10.65 -1.49 6.45
C LEU A 16 -11.73 -0.55 7.00
N VAL A 17 -12.21 0.40 6.19
CA VAL A 17 -13.32 1.30 6.57
C VAL A 17 -14.58 0.49 6.91
N ARG A 18 -14.91 -0.53 6.12
CA ARG A 18 -16.07 -1.40 6.40
C ARG A 18 -15.91 -2.12 7.73
N ALA A 19 -14.74 -2.68 8.01
CA ALA A 19 -14.46 -3.36 9.27
C ALA A 19 -14.51 -2.38 10.47
N CYS A 20 -13.98 -1.17 10.32
CA CYS A 20 -14.01 -0.15 11.37
C CYS A 20 -15.41 0.34 11.68
N LYS A 21 -16.32 0.44 10.70
CA LYS A 21 -17.74 0.77 10.92
C LYS A 21 -18.47 -0.23 11.80
N THR A 22 -17.99 -1.48 11.86
CA THR A 22 -18.53 -2.52 12.74
C THR A 22 -17.78 -2.64 14.07
N SER A 23 -16.81 -1.76 14.32
CA SER A 23 -16.00 -1.72 15.55
C SER A 23 -16.30 -0.47 16.36
N ASP A 24 -15.93 -0.48 17.64
CA ASP A 24 -16.08 0.68 18.54
C ASP A 24 -14.92 1.70 18.43
N PHE A 25 -14.00 1.53 17.47
CA PHE A 25 -12.86 2.44 17.32
C PHE A 25 -13.25 3.70 16.54
N PRO A 26 -13.11 4.91 17.11
CA PRO A 26 -13.19 6.14 16.33
C PRO A 26 -12.13 6.13 15.23
N PHE A 27 -12.54 6.43 13.99
CA PHE A 27 -11.62 6.45 12.87
C PHE A 27 -11.89 7.64 11.92
N LEU A 28 -10.83 8.10 11.27
CA LEU A 28 -10.88 9.01 10.14
C LEU A 28 -10.33 8.27 8.92
N ALA A 29 -11.05 8.36 7.81
CA ALA A 29 -10.68 7.73 6.55
C ALA A 29 -10.46 8.84 5.50
N VAL A 30 -9.27 8.86 4.90
CA VAL A 30 -8.86 9.89 3.94
C VAL A 30 -8.35 9.26 2.65
N ASP A 31 -8.48 10.01 1.55
CA ASP A 31 -7.98 9.63 0.23
C ASP A 31 -7.90 10.86 -0.67
N LEU A 32 -7.39 10.70 -1.89
CA LEU A 32 -7.46 11.70 -2.95
C LEU A 32 -8.93 12.01 -3.33
N PRO A 33 -9.22 13.24 -3.76
CA PRO A 33 -8.31 14.39 -3.84
C PRO A 33 -8.13 15.13 -2.50
N GLU A 34 -8.89 14.80 -1.46
CA GLU A 34 -8.93 15.56 -0.20
C GLU A 34 -7.65 15.40 0.63
N PHE A 35 -6.95 14.27 0.47
CA PHE A 35 -5.70 13.97 1.15
C PHE A 35 -4.67 13.43 0.16
N ASN A 36 -3.55 14.13 0.04
CA ASN A 36 -2.43 13.70 -0.78
C ASN A 36 -1.23 13.35 0.09
N ILE A 37 -0.83 12.07 0.09
CA ILE A 37 0.31 11.59 0.88
C ILE A 37 1.66 12.16 0.41
N THR A 38 1.74 12.66 -0.84
CA THR A 38 2.96 13.30 -1.34
C THR A 38 3.11 14.74 -0.83
N ASP A 39 2.07 15.32 -0.24
CA ASP A 39 2.08 16.64 0.37
C ASP A 39 2.26 16.52 1.89
N LEU A 40 3.46 16.88 2.36
CA LEU A 40 3.81 16.86 3.78
C LEU A 40 2.86 17.71 4.64
N SER A 41 2.45 18.88 4.13
CA SER A 41 1.60 19.81 4.90
C SER A 41 0.20 19.24 5.09
N CYS A 42 -0.33 18.55 4.07
CA CYS A 42 -1.60 17.85 4.14
C CYS A 42 -1.59 16.79 5.25
N ILE A 43 -0.50 16.02 5.37
CA ILE A 43 -0.32 15.02 6.42
C ILE A 43 -0.23 15.70 7.80
N GLU A 44 0.60 16.74 7.94
CA GLU A 44 0.80 17.44 9.21
C GLU A 44 -0.52 18.03 9.75
N ASN A 45 -1.29 18.69 8.89
CA ASN A 45 -2.59 19.27 9.25
C ASN A 45 -3.59 18.18 9.66
N THR A 46 -3.71 17.10 8.89
CA THR A 46 -4.63 15.99 9.21
C THR A 46 -4.29 15.35 10.55
N ILE A 47 -3.00 15.13 10.83
CA ILE A 47 -2.54 14.57 12.11
C ILE A 47 -2.76 15.56 13.26
N ALA A 48 -2.61 16.87 13.03
CA ALA A 48 -2.88 17.89 14.04
C ALA A 48 -4.36 17.97 14.41
N ASP A 49 -5.24 17.96 13.41
CA ASP A 49 -6.69 18.12 13.61
C ASP A 49 -7.34 16.87 14.21
N PHE A 50 -6.96 15.68 13.73
CA PHE A 50 -7.58 14.43 14.15
C PHE A 50 -6.91 13.78 15.36
N ASN A 51 -5.62 14.05 15.58
CA ASN A 51 -4.81 13.46 16.65
C ASN A 51 -4.91 11.90 16.72
N PRO A 52 -4.49 11.18 15.65
CA PRO A 52 -4.58 9.72 15.61
C PRO A 52 -3.63 9.05 16.61
N SER A 53 -4.10 7.95 17.20
CA SER A 53 -3.29 7.06 18.04
C SER A 53 -2.53 6.00 17.22
N ILE A 54 -3.00 5.70 16.01
CA ILE A 54 -2.38 4.77 15.06
C ILE A 54 -2.78 5.16 13.64
N ILE A 55 -1.89 4.93 12.68
CA ILE A 55 -2.15 5.17 11.26
C ILE A 55 -2.00 3.87 10.47
N ILE A 56 -2.94 3.59 9.58
CA ILE A 56 -2.82 2.54 8.56
C ILE A 56 -2.67 3.23 7.21
N ASN A 57 -1.51 3.07 6.59
CA ASN A 57 -1.25 3.55 5.24
C ASN A 57 -1.51 2.44 4.21
N ALA A 58 -2.68 2.50 3.58
CA ALA A 58 -3.09 1.64 2.48
C ALA A 58 -3.04 2.36 1.12
N SER A 59 -2.47 3.58 1.04
CA SER A 59 -2.27 4.24 -0.24
C SER A 59 -1.01 3.72 -0.95
N ALA A 60 -1.12 3.58 -2.26
CA ALA A 60 -0.02 3.20 -3.13
C ALA A 60 -0.41 3.52 -4.58
N TYR A 61 0.59 3.72 -5.42
CA TYR A 61 0.45 3.64 -6.86
C TYR A 61 0.70 2.19 -7.28
N THR A 62 -0.38 1.47 -7.63
CA THR A 62 -0.39 0.01 -7.80
C THR A 62 -0.48 -0.46 -9.24
N ASN A 63 -0.46 0.45 -10.21
CA ASN A 63 -0.47 0.07 -11.62
C ASN A 63 0.95 -0.33 -12.05
N VAL A 64 1.24 -1.64 -12.03
CA VAL A 64 2.60 -2.18 -12.23
C VAL A 64 3.15 -1.83 -13.60
N ASP A 65 2.36 -2.01 -14.66
CA ASP A 65 2.80 -1.74 -16.03
C ASP A 65 3.01 -0.23 -16.26
N ASP A 66 2.10 0.60 -15.73
CA ASP A 66 2.18 2.06 -15.86
C ASP A 66 3.34 2.64 -15.05
N ALA A 67 3.76 1.99 -13.96
CA ALA A 67 4.93 2.40 -13.18
C ALA A 67 6.24 2.36 -14.00
N GLU A 68 6.37 1.43 -14.95
CA GLU A 68 7.55 1.38 -15.83
C GLU A 68 7.62 2.59 -16.77
N THR A 69 6.46 3.12 -17.17
CA THR A 69 6.36 4.27 -18.08
C THR A 69 6.36 5.60 -17.30
N ASN A 70 5.83 5.60 -16.08
CA ASN A 70 5.67 6.77 -15.21
C ASN A 70 6.39 6.58 -13.87
N PRO A 71 7.72 6.37 -13.86
CA PRO A 71 8.47 6.05 -12.66
C PRO A 71 8.39 7.15 -11.61
N ASP A 72 8.42 8.42 -12.01
CA ASP A 72 8.39 9.55 -11.08
C ASP A 72 7.12 9.58 -10.23
N ILE A 73 5.96 9.23 -10.81
CA ILE A 73 4.70 9.12 -10.09
C ILE A 73 4.76 7.95 -9.10
N ALA A 74 5.25 6.79 -9.55
CA ALA A 74 5.41 5.62 -8.71
C ALA A 74 6.31 5.92 -7.49
N PHE A 75 7.47 6.56 -7.70
CA PHE A 75 8.35 6.95 -6.59
C PHE A 75 7.75 8.04 -5.71
N SER A 76 7.10 9.06 -6.28
CA SER A 76 6.46 10.12 -5.50
C SER A 76 5.43 9.54 -4.52
N VAL A 77 4.57 8.62 -4.98
CA VAL A 77 3.54 8.02 -4.14
C VAL A 77 4.12 6.94 -3.22
N ASN A 78 4.89 5.99 -3.76
CA ASN A 78 5.29 4.78 -3.03
C ASN A 78 6.55 4.96 -2.17
N ARG A 79 7.43 5.94 -2.47
CA ARG A 79 8.63 6.25 -1.68
C ARG A 79 8.44 7.53 -0.87
N ASP A 80 8.14 8.64 -1.54
CA ASP A 80 8.11 9.95 -0.87
C ASP A 80 6.90 10.08 0.05
N GLY A 81 5.74 9.53 -0.34
CA GLY A 81 4.56 9.44 0.51
C GLY A 81 4.82 8.78 1.88
N PRO A 82 5.28 7.52 1.93
CA PRO A 82 5.65 6.87 3.19
C PRO A 82 6.76 7.60 3.97
N ALA A 83 7.73 8.23 3.29
CA ALA A 83 8.78 9.00 3.95
C ALA A 83 8.22 10.27 4.64
N ASN A 84 7.31 10.99 3.97
CA ASN A 84 6.60 12.13 4.55
C ASN A 84 5.80 11.68 5.77
N LEU A 85 5.00 10.61 5.62
CA LEU A 85 4.20 10.07 6.71
C LEU A 85 5.07 9.67 7.90
N ALA A 86 6.16 8.94 7.66
CA ALA A 86 7.09 8.52 8.70
C ALA A 86 7.70 9.72 9.44
N THR A 87 8.04 10.79 8.72
CA THR A 87 8.55 12.03 9.30
C THR A 87 7.55 12.67 10.26
N CYS A 88 6.28 12.79 9.86
CA CYS A 88 5.24 13.33 10.73
C CYS A 88 4.97 12.43 11.95
N CYS A 89 4.95 11.11 11.73
CA CYS A 89 4.69 10.12 12.78
C CYS A 89 5.83 10.06 13.80
N HIS A 90 7.08 10.19 13.37
CA HIS A 90 8.25 10.20 14.25
C HIS A 90 8.16 11.34 15.28
N LYS A 91 7.85 12.56 14.82
CA LYS A 91 7.72 13.74 15.68
C LYS A 91 6.68 13.57 16.80
N LYS A 92 5.63 12.77 16.56
CA LYS A 92 4.52 12.56 17.47
C LYS A 92 4.45 11.14 18.08
N MET A 93 5.44 10.29 17.81
CA MET A 93 5.48 8.89 18.21
C MET A 93 4.20 8.11 17.86
N ILE A 94 3.67 8.33 16.65
CA ILE A 94 2.44 7.66 16.21
C ILE A 94 2.82 6.36 15.49
N PRO A 95 2.43 5.18 16.01
CA PRO A 95 2.70 3.92 15.34
C PRO A 95 2.00 3.84 13.98
N THR A 96 2.68 3.25 13.00
CA THR A 96 2.18 3.16 11.62
C THR A 96 2.22 1.73 11.09
N ILE A 97 1.12 1.27 10.50
CA ILE A 97 1.06 0.06 9.68
C ILE A 97 1.14 0.50 8.22
N HIS A 98 2.17 0.06 7.49
CA HIS A 98 2.35 0.35 6.08
C HIS A 98 2.18 -0.91 5.24
N ILE A 99 1.30 -0.83 4.24
CA ILE A 99 1.02 -1.95 3.35
C ILE A 99 2.03 -1.96 2.22
N SER A 100 2.73 -3.08 2.05
CA SER A 100 3.73 -3.30 1.01
C SER A 100 3.38 -4.52 0.16
N THR A 101 4.34 -5.03 -0.60
CA THR A 101 4.14 -6.00 -1.66
C THR A 101 5.21 -7.08 -1.64
N ASP A 102 4.86 -8.25 -2.17
CA ASP A 102 5.74 -9.31 -2.61
C ASP A 102 6.72 -8.90 -3.73
N TYR A 103 6.41 -7.88 -4.53
CA TYR A 103 7.27 -7.38 -5.61
C TYR A 103 8.58 -6.76 -5.13
N VAL A 104 8.83 -6.71 -3.82
CA VAL A 104 10.16 -6.39 -3.26
C VAL A 104 11.15 -7.55 -3.42
N PHE A 105 10.67 -8.74 -3.73
CA PHE A 105 11.47 -9.91 -4.05
C PHE A 105 11.61 -10.11 -5.57
N ASP A 106 12.56 -10.92 -5.99
CA ASP A 106 12.85 -11.20 -7.40
C ASP A 106 12.07 -12.38 -7.99
N GLY A 107 11.40 -13.18 -7.14
CA GLY A 107 10.67 -14.37 -7.54
C GLY A 107 11.55 -15.56 -7.94
N SER A 108 12.86 -15.53 -7.68
CA SER A 108 13.79 -16.61 -8.06
C SER A 108 13.88 -17.75 -7.05
N SER A 109 13.28 -17.59 -5.87
CA SER A 109 13.32 -18.57 -4.79
C SER A 109 12.54 -19.84 -5.13
N ASP A 110 13.10 -21.00 -4.74
CA ASP A 110 12.47 -22.32 -4.82
C ASP A 110 11.61 -22.66 -3.59
N ARG A 111 11.57 -21.76 -2.60
CA ARG A 111 10.74 -21.82 -1.40
C ARG A 111 9.94 -20.53 -1.18
N PRO A 112 8.86 -20.56 -0.38
CA PRO A 112 8.20 -19.36 0.10
C PRO A 112 9.21 -18.37 0.73
N TYR A 113 9.04 -17.08 0.44
CA TYR A 113 9.85 -16.03 1.03
C TYR A 113 9.50 -15.84 2.51
N VAL A 114 10.49 -15.48 3.32
CA VAL A 114 10.31 -15.04 4.71
C VAL A 114 10.75 -13.59 4.87
N GLU A 115 10.35 -12.94 5.96
CA GLU A 115 10.54 -11.49 6.16
C GLU A 115 12.02 -11.08 6.24
N THR A 116 12.90 -12.01 6.60
CA THR A 116 14.36 -11.80 6.69
C THR A 116 15.09 -12.05 5.38
N ASP A 117 14.41 -12.54 4.33
CA ASP A 117 15.03 -12.74 3.04
C ASP A 117 15.44 -11.39 2.42
N PRO A 118 16.57 -11.34 1.69
CA PRO A 118 17.02 -10.11 1.06
C PRO A 118 16.01 -9.64 0.01
N VAL A 119 15.75 -8.33 -0.01
CA VAL A 119 14.91 -7.70 -1.04
C VAL A 119 15.73 -7.48 -2.32
N SER A 120 15.13 -7.76 -3.48
CA SER A 120 15.75 -7.60 -4.79
C SER A 120 14.68 -7.35 -5.88
N PRO A 121 13.98 -6.21 -5.84
CA PRO A 121 12.89 -5.93 -6.77
C PRO A 121 13.37 -5.78 -8.21
N LEU A 122 12.67 -6.43 -9.15
CA LEU A 122 13.02 -6.38 -10.59
C LEU A 122 12.51 -5.12 -11.30
N GLY A 123 11.25 -4.75 -11.07
CA GLY A 123 10.57 -3.62 -11.74
C GLY A 123 10.48 -2.33 -10.91
N VAL A 124 10.03 -1.25 -11.55
CA VAL A 124 9.88 0.08 -10.94
C VAL A 124 8.87 0.06 -9.79
N TYR A 125 7.73 -0.62 -9.94
CA TYR A 125 6.76 -0.75 -8.87
C TYR A 125 7.38 -1.35 -7.60
N GLY A 126 8.04 -2.51 -7.72
CA GLY A 126 8.74 -3.16 -6.61
C GLY A 126 9.83 -2.28 -5.99
N LYS A 127 10.65 -1.63 -6.82
CA LYS A 127 11.71 -0.69 -6.38
C LYS A 127 11.13 0.49 -5.61
N SER A 128 10.03 1.06 -6.09
CA SER A 128 9.38 2.21 -5.45
C SER A 128 8.80 1.83 -4.08
N LYS A 129 8.21 0.64 -3.94
CA LYS A 129 7.67 0.10 -2.69
C LYS A 129 8.77 -0.25 -1.70
N GLU A 130 9.83 -0.92 -2.14
CA GLU A 130 11.00 -1.22 -1.30
C GLU A 130 11.64 0.06 -0.76
N GLN A 131 11.85 1.08 -1.60
CA GLN A 131 12.40 2.34 -1.14
C GLN A 131 11.48 3.03 -0.13
N GLY A 132 10.16 2.94 -0.29
CA GLY A 132 9.20 3.38 0.73
C GLY A 132 9.36 2.65 2.06
N GLU A 133 9.48 1.33 2.04
CA GLU A 133 9.77 0.54 3.24
C GLU A 133 11.08 0.96 3.91
N SER A 134 12.14 1.12 3.12
CA SER A 134 13.48 1.47 3.59
C SER A 134 13.49 2.84 4.27
N ARG A 135 12.86 3.84 3.66
CA ARG A 135 12.72 5.18 4.25
C ARG A 135 11.88 5.16 5.53
N LEU A 136 10.77 4.43 5.52
CA LEU A 136 9.90 4.31 6.68
C LEU A 136 10.63 3.65 7.87
N ARG A 137 11.34 2.54 7.63
CA ARG A 137 12.18 1.87 8.64
C ARG A 137 13.25 2.78 9.21
N PHE A 138 13.89 3.58 8.36
CA PHE A 138 14.96 4.48 8.77
C PHE A 138 14.44 5.62 9.65
N ILE A 139 13.25 6.15 9.36
CA ILE A 139 12.72 7.35 10.02
C ILE A 139 11.91 7.01 11.28
N LEU A 140 11.06 5.98 11.23
CA LEU A 140 10.07 5.70 12.26
C LEU A 140 10.36 4.36 12.95
N ASN A 141 10.66 4.36 14.24
CA ASN A 141 10.92 3.10 14.97
C ASN A 141 9.65 2.27 15.21
N GLN A 142 8.52 2.91 15.48
CA GLN A 142 7.25 2.24 15.78
C GLN A 142 6.45 2.00 14.51
N HIS A 143 6.77 0.93 13.79
CA HIS A 143 6.05 0.57 12.58
C HIS A 143 5.87 -0.93 12.40
N ILE A 144 4.89 -1.28 11.55
CA ILE A 144 4.72 -2.60 10.96
C ILE A 144 4.67 -2.41 9.46
N ILE A 145 5.53 -3.14 8.74
CA ILE A 145 5.42 -3.27 7.29
C ILE A 145 4.75 -4.61 7.00
N LEU A 146 3.58 -4.57 6.39
CA LEU A 146 2.82 -5.75 6.03
C LEU A 146 2.89 -5.96 4.52
N ARG A 147 3.72 -6.91 4.08
CA ARG A 147 3.79 -7.32 2.67
C ARG A 147 2.61 -8.25 2.37
N THR A 148 1.94 -7.99 1.25
CA THR A 148 0.83 -8.82 0.75
C THR A 148 1.02 -9.07 -0.74
N SER A 149 0.33 -10.08 -1.27
CA SER A 149 0.38 -10.48 -2.67
C SER A 149 -1.04 -10.68 -3.20
N TRP A 150 -1.20 -10.44 -4.50
CA TRP A 150 -2.42 -10.77 -5.28
C TRP A 150 -3.73 -10.30 -4.64
N LEU A 151 -3.71 -9.09 -4.08
CA LEU A 151 -4.84 -8.51 -3.37
C LEU A 151 -6.08 -8.34 -4.28
N TYR A 152 -7.23 -8.83 -3.81
CA TYR A 152 -8.53 -8.63 -4.44
C TYR A 152 -9.61 -8.29 -3.42
N GLY A 153 -10.66 -7.62 -3.87
CA GLY A 153 -11.79 -7.24 -3.02
C GLY A 153 -13.03 -6.83 -3.82
N LYS A 154 -14.07 -6.40 -3.11
CA LYS A 154 -15.33 -5.95 -3.71
C LYS A 154 -15.19 -4.60 -4.41
N ASN A 155 -14.28 -3.75 -3.96
CA ASN A 155 -13.99 -2.44 -4.56
C ASN A 155 -12.75 -2.50 -5.46
N GLY A 156 -12.58 -1.49 -6.32
CA GLY A 156 -11.44 -1.38 -7.23
C GLY A 156 -11.36 -2.45 -8.34
N ASN A 157 -10.31 -2.36 -9.16
CA ASN A 157 -9.99 -3.33 -10.19
C ASN A 157 -9.06 -4.42 -9.62
N ASN A 158 -9.31 -5.68 -9.96
CA ASN A 158 -8.46 -6.80 -9.55
C ASN A 158 -8.61 -7.98 -10.51
N PHE A 159 -7.72 -8.95 -10.37
CA PHE A 159 -7.64 -10.11 -11.24
C PHE A 159 -8.96 -10.91 -11.30
N VAL A 160 -9.64 -11.12 -10.16
CA VAL A 160 -10.91 -11.86 -10.09
C VAL A 160 -11.98 -11.20 -10.96
N LYS A 161 -12.18 -9.89 -10.84
CA LYS A 161 -13.15 -9.15 -11.66
C LYS A 161 -12.77 -9.13 -13.14
N THR A 162 -11.48 -9.03 -13.45
CA THR A 162 -10.98 -9.12 -14.83
C THR A 162 -11.29 -10.48 -15.44
N MET A 163 -11.07 -11.58 -14.71
CA MET A 163 -11.40 -12.93 -15.17
C MET A 163 -12.90 -13.13 -15.34
N LEU A 164 -13.74 -12.65 -14.41
CA LEU A 164 -15.19 -12.73 -14.55
C LEU A 164 -15.69 -11.96 -15.78
N ARG A 165 -15.15 -10.78 -16.04
CA ARG A 165 -15.50 -10.01 -17.24
C ARG A 165 -15.08 -10.74 -18.51
N TYR A 166 -13.81 -11.14 -18.60
CA TYR A 166 -13.29 -11.82 -19.79
C TYR A 166 -13.93 -13.19 -20.03
N GLY A 167 -14.32 -13.92 -18.99
CA GLY A 167 -15.06 -15.17 -19.12
C GLY A 167 -16.44 -15.02 -19.76
N ASN A 168 -17.02 -13.82 -19.72
CA ASN A 168 -18.27 -13.51 -20.44
C ASN A 168 -18.03 -12.99 -21.87
N GLU A 169 -16.84 -12.46 -22.16
CA GLU A 169 -16.53 -11.79 -23.43
C GLU A 169 -15.76 -12.67 -24.42
N LYS A 170 -14.99 -13.66 -23.93
CA LYS A 170 -14.04 -14.43 -24.73
C LYS A 170 -14.29 -15.93 -24.58
N GLU A 171 -14.23 -16.65 -25.71
CA GLU A 171 -14.32 -18.11 -25.75
C GLU A 171 -13.06 -18.79 -25.17
N ILE A 172 -11.88 -18.18 -25.36
CA ILE A 172 -10.59 -18.70 -24.90
C ILE A 172 -9.83 -17.63 -24.11
N LEU A 173 -9.37 -17.98 -22.92
CA LEU A 173 -8.50 -17.16 -22.08
C LEU A 173 -7.12 -17.80 -21.96
N LYS A 174 -6.08 -16.97 -22.02
CA LYS A 174 -4.69 -17.36 -21.74
C LYS A 174 -4.26 -16.68 -20.46
N VAL A 175 -3.79 -17.47 -19.50
CA VAL A 175 -3.31 -17.00 -18.19
C VAL A 175 -1.92 -17.59 -17.98
N VAL A 176 -1.04 -16.79 -17.39
CA VAL A 176 0.33 -17.21 -17.04
C VAL A 176 0.28 -18.35 -16.03
N SER A 177 1.11 -19.38 -16.22
CA SER A 177 1.11 -20.63 -15.44
C SER A 177 2.43 -20.92 -14.71
N ASP A 178 3.41 -20.02 -14.82
CA ASP A 178 4.75 -20.13 -14.27
C ASP A 178 5.07 -19.02 -13.25
N GLN A 179 4.05 -18.29 -12.80
CA GLN A 179 4.15 -17.32 -11.71
C GLN A 179 3.51 -17.87 -10.43
N TYR A 180 4.29 -17.84 -9.35
CA TYR A 180 3.90 -18.33 -8.04
C TYR A 180 3.90 -17.16 -7.05
N GLY A 181 2.91 -17.12 -6.15
CA GLY A 181 2.91 -16.19 -5.03
C GLY A 181 3.96 -16.58 -3.99
N CYS A 182 4.40 -15.59 -3.22
CA CYS A 182 5.24 -15.79 -2.04
C CYS A 182 4.49 -16.45 -0.88
#